data_AF-A0A7X2Z7J4-F1
#
_entry.id   AF-A0A7X2Z7J4-F1
#
_cell.length_a   1.000
_cell.length_b   1.000
_cell.length_c   1.000
_cell.angle_alpha   90.00
_cell.angle_beta   90.00
_cell.angle_gamma   90.00
#
_symmetry.space_group_name_H-M   'P 1'
#
loop_
_entity.id
_entity.type
_entity.pdbx_description
1 polymer ?
#
loop_
_entity_poly.entity_id
_entity_poly.type
_entity_poly.pdbx_seq_one_letter_code
_entity_poly.pdbx_strand_id
1 'polypeptide(L)'
;MDPAEGMGNGVGSGTVNTRLKATKLSSEKFELDWLPDKYTAVEVKGSVKVAGKDVDVSRRVYQIEIDKNYVPKDPAAGGLTNKELMVKGKSPYVVKDGEESKVELHHLIQKEPGGMVEIAETTHDKYSSELHGLVEDGNSFRNDPLLEKQYNNFRSNYWKMRANEE
;
A
#
# COMPACT_ATOMS: atom_id res chain seq x y z
N MET A 1 48.02 -50.15 3.52
CA MET A 1 47.65 -49.38 4.73
C MET A 1 47.86 -47.94 4.35
N ASP A 2 46.79 -47.30 3.90
CA ASP A 2 46.71 -45.88 3.61
C ASP A 2 45.42 -45.38 4.28
N PRO A 3 45.46 -44.26 5.02
CA PRO A 3 44.31 -43.77 5.76
C PRO A 3 43.35 -43.00 4.85
N ALA A 4 42.06 -43.16 5.14
CA ALA A 4 40.96 -42.44 4.52
C ALA A 4 40.93 -40.98 4.98
N GLU A 5 40.85 -40.05 4.04
CA GLU A 5 40.55 -38.64 4.28
C GLU A 5 39.22 -38.25 3.61
N GLY A 6 38.36 -37.59 4.39
CA GLY A 6 37.61 -36.42 3.93
C GLY A 6 36.30 -36.65 3.18
N MET A 7 35.22 -36.93 3.91
CA MET A 7 33.87 -36.58 3.47
C MET A 7 33.66 -35.07 3.58
N GLY A 8 33.55 -34.38 2.45
CA GLY A 8 33.15 -32.98 2.36
C GLY A 8 31.99 -32.82 1.37
N ASN A 9 30.76 -33.05 1.82
CA ASN A 9 29.57 -32.71 1.03
C ASN A 9 29.28 -31.22 1.17
N GLY A 10 29.73 -30.45 0.18
CA GLY A 10 29.28 -29.09 -0.04
C GLY A 10 28.01 -29.01 -0.90
N VAL A 11 27.34 -27.88 -0.74
CA VAL A 11 26.36 -27.23 -1.63
C VAL A 11 24.88 -27.55 -1.36
N GLY A 12 24.16 -26.49 -0.99
CA GLY A 12 22.70 -26.45 -1.01
C GLY A 12 22.03 -25.34 -0.19
N SER A 13 22.72 -24.25 0.20
CA SER A 13 22.00 -23.08 0.72
C SER A 13 21.33 -22.37 -0.47
N GLY A 14 20.09 -22.77 -0.75
CA GLY A 14 19.24 -22.10 -1.72
C GLY A 14 18.87 -20.73 -1.18
N THR A 15 19.65 -19.71 -1.52
CA THR A 15 19.21 -18.33 -1.40
C THR A 15 18.06 -18.15 -2.38
N VAL A 16 16.82 -18.28 -1.91
CA VAL A 16 15.64 -17.86 -2.65
C VAL A 16 15.72 -16.35 -2.77
N ASN A 17 16.39 -15.89 -3.82
CA ASN A 17 16.43 -14.50 -4.20
C ASN A 17 15.09 -14.19 -4.85
N THR A 18 14.03 -14.03 -4.05
CA THR A 18 12.78 -13.42 -4.49
C THR A 18 13.09 -11.97 -4.82
N ARG A 19 13.63 -11.73 -6.01
CA ARG A 19 13.73 -10.41 -6.61
C ARG A 19 12.29 -9.92 -6.75
N LEU A 20 11.81 -9.22 -5.73
CA LEU A 20 10.52 -8.53 -5.77
C LEU A 20 10.53 -7.75 -7.08
N LYS A 21 9.59 -8.04 -7.99
CA LYS A 21 9.45 -7.28 -9.22
C LYS A 21 9.40 -5.82 -8.82
N ALA A 22 10.32 -5.01 -9.37
CA ALA A 22 10.37 -3.58 -9.10
C ALA A 22 8.95 -3.02 -9.16
N THR A 23 8.51 -2.42 -8.06
CA THR A 23 7.21 -1.76 -7.99
C THR A 23 7.15 -0.75 -9.13
N LYS A 24 6.11 -0.81 -9.96
CA LYS A 24 5.90 0.13 -11.08
C LYS A 24 5.59 1.56 -10.62
N LEU A 25 5.59 1.80 -9.31
CA LEU A 25 5.35 3.09 -8.70
C LEU A 25 6.62 3.54 -7.99
N SER A 26 6.90 4.83 -8.11
CA SER A 26 7.89 5.55 -7.31
C SER A 26 7.20 6.65 -6.53
N SER A 27 7.78 7.03 -5.40
CA SER A 27 7.32 8.13 -4.56
C SER A 27 8.37 9.22 -4.42
N GLU A 28 7.91 10.46 -4.39
CA GLU A 28 8.73 11.65 -4.16
C GLU A 28 8.06 12.49 -3.07
N LYS A 29 8.70 12.60 -1.89
CA LYS A 29 8.23 13.45 -0.79
C LYS A 29 8.45 14.93 -1.14
N PHE A 30 7.54 15.80 -0.73
CA PHE A 30 7.72 17.24 -0.87
C PHE A 30 7.01 17.98 0.26
N GLU A 31 7.55 19.15 0.61
CA GLU A 31 7.05 19.98 1.70
C GLU A 31 5.91 20.88 1.25
N LEU A 32 4.96 21.08 2.15
CA LEU A 32 3.80 21.96 1.96
C LEU A 32 3.61 22.76 3.25
N ASP A 33 3.85 24.07 3.19
CA ASP A 33 3.79 24.95 4.37
C ASP A 33 2.45 24.93 5.11
N TRP A 34 1.37 24.53 4.42
CA TRP A 34 0.02 24.42 4.98
C TRP A 34 -0.34 23.02 5.50
N LEU A 35 0.48 22.00 5.23
CA LEU A 35 0.18 20.62 5.58
C LEU A 35 0.58 20.35 7.04
N PRO A 36 -0.33 19.85 7.88
CA PRO A 36 0.02 19.52 9.25
C PRO A 36 1.07 18.40 9.33
N ASP A 37 2.00 18.50 10.28
CA ASP A 37 3.17 17.60 10.48
C ASP A 37 2.82 16.10 10.57
N LYS A 38 1.58 15.77 10.94
CA LYS A 38 1.09 14.39 10.99
C LYS A 38 0.90 13.74 9.61
N TYR A 39 1.06 14.50 8.54
CA TYR A 39 0.97 14.03 7.17
C TYR A 39 2.25 14.29 6.40
N THR A 40 2.60 13.38 5.50
CA THR A 40 3.62 13.58 4.48
C THR A 40 2.97 13.64 3.11
N ALA A 41 3.25 14.69 2.35
CA ALA A 41 2.81 14.81 0.97
C ALA A 41 3.77 14.06 0.03
N VAL A 42 3.22 13.17 -0.79
CA VAL A 42 3.98 12.34 -1.72
C VAL A 42 3.38 12.39 -3.12
N GLU A 43 4.20 12.69 -4.13
CA GLU A 43 3.84 12.45 -5.53
C GLU A 43 4.17 10.99 -5.88
N VAL A 44 3.13 10.20 -6.09
CA VAL A 44 3.26 8.82 -6.58
C VAL A 44 3.22 8.87 -8.10
N LYS A 45 4.26 8.36 -8.75
CA LYS A 45 4.39 8.33 -10.21
C LYS A 45 4.45 6.89 -10.71
N GLY A 46 3.73 6.58 -11.78
CA GLY A 46 3.83 5.29 -12.45
C GLY A 46 2.54 4.81 -13.12
N SER A 47 2.57 3.57 -13.60
CA SER A 47 1.47 2.99 -14.37
C SER A 47 1.09 1.58 -13.92
N VAL A 48 -0.14 1.17 -14.21
CA VAL A 48 -0.62 -0.21 -13.97
C VAL A 48 -1.20 -0.80 -15.25
N LYS A 49 -1.25 -2.14 -15.33
CA LYS A 49 -1.87 -2.82 -16.47
C LYS A 49 -3.37 -3.01 -16.26
N VAL A 50 -4.17 -2.46 -17.16
CA VAL A 50 -5.63 -2.65 -17.20
C VAL A 50 -6.02 -3.12 -18.60
N ALA A 51 -6.70 -4.26 -18.69
CA ALA A 51 -7.06 -4.89 -19.98
C ALA A 51 -5.89 -4.96 -20.99
N GLY A 52 -4.67 -5.27 -20.50
CA GLY A 52 -3.46 -5.37 -21.32
C GLY A 52 -2.74 -4.05 -21.61
N LYS A 53 -3.39 -2.90 -21.41
CA LYS A 53 -2.82 -1.56 -21.63
C LYS A 53 -2.16 -1.04 -20.36
N ASP A 54 -1.05 -0.32 -20.49
CA ASP A 54 -0.47 0.44 -19.39
C ASP A 54 -1.26 1.77 -19.24
N VAL A 55 -1.77 2.01 -18.04
CA VAL A 55 -2.59 3.18 -17.68
C VAL A 55 -1.86 3.97 -16.61
N ASP A 56 -1.72 5.27 -16.84
CA ASP A 56 -1.12 6.18 -15.86
C ASP A 56 -2.00 6.27 -14.62
N VAL A 57 -1.37 6.10 -13.46
CA VAL A 57 -2.01 6.16 -12.15
C VAL A 57 -1.33 7.17 -11.23
N SER A 58 -0.50 8.04 -11.80
CA SER A 58 0.23 9.06 -11.04
C SER A 58 -0.74 9.97 -10.29
N ARG A 59 -0.46 10.22 -9.01
CA ARG A 59 -1.32 11.02 -8.13
C ARG A 59 -0.56 11.43 -6.87
N ARG A 60 -1.03 12.50 -6.24
CA ARG A 60 -0.62 12.87 -4.90
C ARG A 60 -1.31 12.01 -3.85
N VAL A 61 -0.57 11.56 -2.85
CA VAL A 61 -1.09 10.88 -1.66
C VAL A 61 -0.58 11.60 -0.41
N TYR A 62 -1.49 11.89 0.52
CA TYR A 62 -1.16 12.38 1.86
C TYR A 62 -1.06 11.18 2.81
N GLN A 63 0.17 10.84 3.18
CA GLN A 63 0.49 9.66 3.97
C GLN A 63 0.48 9.98 5.47
N ILE A 64 0.17 8.99 6.29
CA ILE A 64 0.35 9.05 7.74
C ILE A 64 1.58 8.24 8.15
N GLU A 65 2.04 8.44 9.39
CA GLU A 65 3.05 7.58 9.98
C GLU A 65 2.47 6.16 10.23
N ILE A 66 3.26 5.15 9.87
CA ILE A 66 2.91 3.73 10.05
C ILE A 66 4.11 3.03 10.69
N ASP A 67 3.90 2.46 11.88
CA ASP A 67 4.88 1.55 12.47
C ASP A 67 4.96 0.27 11.65
N LYS A 68 6.06 0.09 10.93
CA LYS A 68 6.30 -1.06 10.04
C LYS A 68 6.50 -2.37 10.79
N ASN A 69 6.92 -2.32 12.06
CA ASN A 69 7.18 -3.49 12.89
C ASN A 69 5.97 -3.91 13.71
N TYR A 70 4.92 -3.10 13.74
CA TYR A 70 3.67 -3.43 14.41
C TYR A 70 3.08 -4.74 13.87
N VAL A 71 2.69 -5.63 14.78
CA VAL A 71 1.97 -6.88 14.48
C VAL A 71 0.51 -6.69 14.91
N PRO A 72 -0.43 -6.55 13.97
CA PRO A 72 -1.84 -6.38 14.28
C PRO A 72 -2.43 -7.61 14.97
N LYS A 73 -3.42 -7.37 15.82
CA LYS A 73 -4.18 -8.40 16.54
C LYS A 73 -5.31 -8.97 15.68
N ASP A 74 -5.78 -8.24 14.66
CA ASP A 74 -6.77 -8.73 13.69
C ASP A 74 -6.30 -10.06 13.06
N PRO A 75 -7.06 -11.18 13.21
CA PRO A 75 -6.74 -12.44 12.57
C PRO A 75 -6.54 -12.36 11.06
N ALA A 76 -7.17 -11.38 10.38
CA ALA A 76 -6.99 -11.14 8.95
C ALA A 76 -5.56 -10.68 8.58
N ALA A 77 -4.80 -10.13 9.53
CA ALA A 77 -3.37 -9.85 9.36
C ALA A 77 -2.53 -11.13 9.31
N GLY A 78 -3.03 -12.23 9.87
CA GLY A 78 -2.36 -13.54 9.85
C GLY A 78 -1.03 -13.55 10.60
N GLY A 79 -0.90 -12.74 11.66
CA GLY A 79 0.32 -12.62 12.47
C GLY A 79 1.50 -11.94 11.75
N LEU A 80 1.26 -11.28 10.62
CA LEU A 80 2.28 -10.55 9.87
C LEU A 80 2.45 -9.14 10.42
N THR A 81 3.67 -8.63 10.37
CA THR A 81 3.96 -7.21 10.60
C THR A 81 3.34 -6.32 9.50
N ASN A 82 3.16 -5.04 9.79
CA ASN A 82 2.74 -4.04 8.79
C ASN A 82 3.63 -4.03 7.55
N LYS A 83 4.95 -4.16 7.71
CA LYS A 83 5.88 -4.25 6.57
C LYS A 83 5.57 -5.46 5.69
N GLU A 84 5.37 -6.63 6.29
CA GLU A 84 5.07 -7.87 5.55
C GLU A 84 3.72 -7.83 4.87
N LEU A 85 2.71 -7.21 5.49
CA LEU A 85 1.42 -6.92 4.86
C LEU A 85 1.59 -6.05 3.62
N MET A 86 2.31 -4.93 3.76
CA MET A 86 2.54 -3.99 2.67
C MET A 86 3.35 -4.60 1.53
N VAL A 87 4.39 -5.42 1.80
CA VAL A 87 5.13 -6.18 0.77
C VAL A 87 4.22 -7.13 -0.01
N LYS A 88 3.16 -7.65 0.62
CA LYS A 88 2.11 -8.46 -0.04
C LYS A 88 1.05 -7.60 -0.75
N GLY A 89 1.16 -6.28 -0.69
CA GLY A 89 0.21 -5.31 -1.24
C GLY A 89 -1.08 -5.21 -0.44
N LYS A 90 -1.06 -5.57 0.85
CA LYS A 90 -2.17 -5.44 1.79
C LYS A 90 -2.02 -4.15 2.61
N SER A 91 -3.15 -3.62 3.05
CA SER A 91 -3.17 -2.48 3.96
C SER A 91 -2.46 -2.82 5.29
N PRO A 92 -1.66 -1.89 5.83
CA PRO A 92 -1.18 -1.95 7.20
C PRO A 92 -2.28 -1.52 8.17
N TYR A 93 -1.96 -1.54 9.46
CA TYR A 93 -2.82 -1.10 10.56
C TYR A 93 -2.13 0.03 11.34
N VAL A 94 -2.93 0.84 12.01
CA VAL A 94 -2.50 1.85 12.96
C VAL A 94 -3.28 1.70 14.25
N VAL A 95 -2.70 2.14 15.37
CA VAL A 95 -3.39 2.25 16.65
C VAL A 95 -3.66 3.72 16.90
N LYS A 96 -4.94 4.10 16.98
CA LYS A 96 -5.36 5.46 17.28
C LYS A 96 -6.29 5.43 18.48
N ASP A 97 -5.98 6.24 19.48
CA ASP A 97 -6.77 6.32 20.72
C ASP A 97 -6.96 4.96 21.42
N GLY A 98 -5.97 4.07 21.29
CA GLY A 98 -6.00 2.71 21.86
C GLY A 98 -6.76 1.68 21.00
N GLU A 99 -7.34 2.09 19.88
CA GLU A 99 -8.08 1.24 18.95
C GLU A 99 -7.24 0.91 17.71
N GLU A 100 -7.13 -0.39 17.40
CA GLU A 100 -6.46 -0.88 16.19
C GLU A 100 -7.41 -0.72 14.99
N SER A 101 -6.91 -0.18 13.88
CA SER A 101 -7.70 0.00 12.66
C SER A 101 -6.83 -0.18 11.41
N LYS A 102 -7.41 -0.74 10.34
CA LYS A 102 -6.74 -0.81 9.03
C LYS A 102 -6.55 0.60 8.49
N VAL A 103 -5.48 0.79 7.72
CA VAL A 103 -5.29 2.00 6.92
C VAL A 103 -5.92 1.81 5.55
N GLU A 104 -6.74 2.78 5.15
CA GLU A 104 -7.41 2.83 3.87
C GLU A 104 -6.96 4.04 3.04
N LEU A 105 -7.05 3.89 1.72
CA LEU A 105 -6.82 4.98 0.78
C LEU A 105 -8.17 5.59 0.41
N HIS A 106 -8.35 6.85 0.76
CA HIS A 106 -9.56 7.60 0.44
C HIS A 106 -9.29 8.63 -0.65
N HIS A 107 -10.12 8.67 -1.70
CA HIS A 107 -10.05 9.70 -2.74
C HIS A 107 -10.62 11.02 -2.24
N LEU A 108 -9.84 12.11 -2.36
CA LEU A 108 -10.26 13.43 -1.89
C LEU A 108 -11.46 14.01 -2.64
N ILE A 109 -11.61 13.67 -3.92
CA ILE A 109 -12.70 14.16 -4.79
C ILE A 109 -13.45 13.03 -5.51
N GLN A 110 -13.31 11.78 -5.02
CA GLN A 110 -14.04 10.60 -5.52
C GLN A 110 -13.86 10.26 -7.01
N LYS A 111 -12.80 10.76 -7.66
CA LYS A 111 -12.42 10.45 -9.04
C LYS A 111 -11.21 9.51 -9.10
N GLU A 112 -11.22 8.55 -10.02
CA GLU A 112 -10.10 7.64 -10.28
C GLU A 112 -9.56 7.85 -11.71
N PRO A 113 -8.24 8.10 -11.90
CA PRO A 113 -7.26 8.41 -10.86
C PRO A 113 -7.51 9.79 -10.22
N GLY A 114 -7.13 9.95 -8.95
CA GLY A 114 -7.29 11.21 -8.23
C GLY A 114 -6.51 11.22 -6.92
N GLY A 115 -6.27 12.42 -6.37
CA GLY A 115 -5.52 12.59 -5.12
C GLY A 115 -6.15 11.84 -3.96
N MET A 116 -5.32 11.31 -3.06
CA MET A 116 -5.75 10.45 -1.95
C MET A 116 -5.16 10.87 -0.62
N VAL A 117 -5.77 10.36 0.45
CA VAL A 117 -5.26 10.43 1.82
C VAL A 117 -5.33 9.05 2.47
N GLU A 118 -4.33 8.71 3.26
CA GLU A 118 -4.36 7.57 4.17
C GLU A 118 -5.19 7.92 5.41
N ILE A 119 -6.23 7.13 5.70
CA ILE A 119 -7.07 7.28 6.90
C ILE A 119 -7.31 5.93 7.56
N ALA A 120 -7.56 5.95 8.87
CA ALA A 120 -8.01 4.75 9.57
C ALA A 120 -9.43 4.37 9.11
N GLU A 121 -9.69 3.09 8.90
CA GLU A 121 -11.01 2.51 8.56
C GLU A 121 -12.08 3.00 9.54
N THR A 122 -11.80 3.06 10.84
CA THR A 122 -12.74 3.58 11.84
C THR A 122 -13.10 5.06 11.62
N THR A 123 -12.16 5.86 11.11
CA THR A 123 -12.43 7.25 10.71
C THR A 123 -13.22 7.29 9.41
N HIS A 124 -12.90 6.41 8.46
CA HIS A 124 -13.62 6.32 7.19
C HIS A 124 -15.09 5.96 7.40
N ASP A 125 -15.35 4.92 8.20
CA ASP A 125 -16.69 4.46 8.54
C ASP A 125 -17.50 5.51 9.29
N LYS A 126 -16.88 6.14 10.30
CA LYS A 126 -17.54 7.14 11.13
C LYS A 126 -18.02 8.36 10.33
N TYR A 127 -17.26 8.78 9.33
CA TYR A 127 -17.54 9.99 8.53
C TYR A 127 -17.88 9.64 7.08
N SER A 128 -18.39 8.44 6.83
CA SER A 128 -18.65 7.93 5.48
C SER A 128 -19.56 8.86 4.66
N SER A 129 -20.60 9.44 5.27
CA SER A 129 -21.51 10.39 4.61
C SER A 129 -20.82 11.68 4.15
N GLU A 130 -19.96 12.24 5.00
CA GLU A 130 -19.22 13.46 4.72
C GLU A 130 -18.14 13.22 3.66
N LEU A 131 -17.55 12.03 3.69
CA LEU A 131 -16.48 11.63 2.80
C LEU A 131 -16.98 11.17 1.41
N HIS A 132 -18.27 10.82 1.25
CA HIS A 132 -18.84 10.26 0.01
C HIS A 132 -19.98 11.09 -0.62
N GLY A 133 -19.91 12.42 -0.57
CA GLY A 133 -20.98 13.30 -1.11
C GLY A 133 -20.69 14.08 -2.40
N LEU A 134 -19.59 13.81 -3.11
CA LEU A 134 -19.12 14.66 -4.23
C LEU A 134 -19.48 14.11 -5.62
N VAL A 135 -19.81 12.82 -5.71
CA VAL A 135 -20.35 12.19 -6.92
C VAL A 135 -21.76 11.71 -6.64
N GLU A 136 -22.64 11.83 -7.65
CA GLU A 136 -24.01 11.35 -7.54
C GLU A 136 -24.05 9.81 -7.38
N ASP A 137 -25.13 9.33 -6.77
CA ASP A 137 -25.38 7.89 -6.65
C ASP A 137 -25.31 7.19 -8.01
N GLY A 138 -24.56 6.09 -8.07
CA GLY A 138 -24.35 5.34 -9.32
C GLY A 138 -23.17 5.83 -10.18
N ASN A 139 -22.60 7.00 -9.91
CA ASN A 139 -21.43 7.54 -10.64
C ASN A 139 -20.08 7.23 -9.98
N SER A 140 -20.06 6.32 -9.00
CA SER A 140 -18.83 5.80 -8.40
C SER A 140 -17.94 5.17 -9.48
N PHE A 141 -16.63 5.46 -9.44
CA PHE A 141 -15.65 4.83 -10.32
C PHE A 141 -15.65 3.28 -10.20
N ARG A 142 -16.16 2.75 -9.08
CA ARG A 142 -16.30 1.30 -8.86
C ARG A 142 -17.32 0.64 -9.79
N ASN A 143 -18.22 1.42 -10.39
CA ASN A 143 -19.20 0.90 -11.35
C ASN A 143 -18.61 0.73 -12.76
N ASP A 144 -17.42 1.31 -13.03
CA ASP A 144 -16.66 1.05 -14.25
C ASP A 144 -15.61 -0.05 -13.99
N PRO A 145 -15.71 -1.23 -14.61
CA PRO A 145 -14.79 -2.35 -14.37
C PRO A 145 -13.32 -2.04 -14.68
N LEU A 146 -13.05 -1.10 -15.60
CA LEU A 146 -11.69 -0.68 -15.93
C LEU A 146 -11.14 0.23 -14.84
N LEU A 147 -11.92 1.20 -14.36
CA LEU A 147 -11.51 2.09 -13.27
C LEU A 147 -11.39 1.34 -11.93
N GLU A 148 -12.30 0.43 -11.63
CA GLU A 148 -12.21 -0.42 -10.44
C GLU A 148 -10.92 -1.26 -10.46
N LYS A 149 -10.63 -1.90 -11.61
CA LYS A 149 -9.40 -2.67 -11.79
C LYS A 149 -8.16 -1.80 -11.73
N GLN A 150 -8.20 -0.60 -12.29
CA GLN A 150 -7.13 0.39 -12.21
C GLN A 150 -6.82 0.73 -10.75
N TYR A 151 -7.84 1.09 -9.97
CA TYR A 151 -7.69 1.43 -8.55
C TYR A 151 -7.14 0.24 -7.74
N ASN A 152 -7.70 -0.96 -7.92
CA ASN A 152 -7.24 -2.14 -7.18
C ASN A 152 -5.78 -2.48 -7.48
N ASN A 153 -5.35 -2.35 -8.73
CA ASN A 153 -3.95 -2.51 -9.11
C ASN A 153 -3.06 -1.41 -8.52
N PHE A 154 -3.51 -0.15 -8.55
CA PHE A 154 -2.82 0.97 -7.91
C PHE A 154 -2.65 0.70 -6.41
N ARG A 155 -3.74 0.44 -5.68
CA ARG A 155 -3.74 0.19 -4.22
C ARG A 155 -2.76 -0.92 -3.82
N SER A 156 -2.79 -2.06 -4.51
CA SER A 156 -1.86 -3.16 -4.20
C SER A 156 -0.40 -2.78 -4.44
N ASN A 157 -0.10 -2.06 -5.52
CA ASN A 157 1.26 -1.61 -5.82
C ASN A 157 1.71 -0.46 -4.94
N TYR A 158 0.78 0.40 -4.52
CA TYR A 158 1.01 1.49 -3.60
C TYR A 158 1.52 0.97 -2.26
N TRP A 159 0.84 -0.03 -1.67
CA TRP A 159 1.31 -0.61 -0.42
C TRP A 159 2.68 -1.29 -0.57
N LYS A 160 2.93 -1.97 -1.68
CA LYS A 160 4.26 -2.55 -1.97
C LYS A 160 5.35 -1.49 -2.05
N MET A 161 5.05 -0.32 -2.63
CA MET A 161 5.95 0.82 -2.69
C MET A 161 6.16 1.42 -1.28
N ARG A 162 5.07 1.72 -0.55
CA ARG A 162 5.07 2.23 0.84
C ARG A 162 5.90 1.36 1.80
N ALA A 163 5.90 0.03 1.59
CA ALA A 163 6.73 -0.90 2.36
C ALA A 163 8.23 -0.57 2.33
N ASN A 164 8.71 -0.09 1.18
CA ASN A 164 10.12 0.16 0.89
C ASN A 164 10.55 1.62 1.11
N GLU A 165 9.61 2.53 1.36
CA GLU A 165 9.95 3.91 1.74
C GLU A 165 10.69 3.93 3.08
N GLU A 166 11.50 4.97 3.31
CA GLU A 166 12.07 5.22 4.64
C GLU A 166 11.10 6.00 5.51
#